data_AF-A0A9P0K8I4-F1
#
_entry.id   AF-A0A9P0K8I4-F1
#
_cell.length_a   1.000
_cell.length_b   1.000
_cell.length_c   1.000
_cell.angle_alpha   90.00
_cell.angle_beta   90.00
_cell.angle_gamma   90.00
#
_symmetry.space_group_name_H-M   'P 1'
#
loop_
_entity.id
_entity.type
_entity.pdbx_description
1 polymer ?
#
loop_
_entity_poly.entity_id
_entity_poly.type
_entity_poly.pdbx_seq_one_letter_code
_entity_poly.pdbx_strand_id
1 'polypeptide(L)'
;MISAKEAEELEEIKHLLRPLEAATRELCGEHYVTSSKVIPMVHCLLGKINETSAVLEIGKELKKSLLKQMEKRFGDIENVEILAVSTLLDPHFKRLHFKNPLACANAVNLLQCLYKE
;
A
#
# COMPACT_ATOMS: atom_id res chain seq x y z
N MET A 1 31.36 -18.45 5.45
CA MET A 1 31.71 -17.22 4.72
C MET A 1 30.62 -17.03 3.69
N ILE A 2 29.96 -15.88 3.69
CA ILE A 2 28.93 -15.54 2.68
C ILE A 2 29.69 -15.22 1.40
N SER A 3 29.29 -15.82 0.28
CA SER A 3 29.90 -15.56 -1.02
C SER A 3 29.60 -14.12 -1.46
N ALA A 4 30.50 -13.50 -2.24
CA ALA A 4 30.29 -12.12 -2.74
C ALA A 4 28.96 -11.97 -3.50
N LYS A 5 28.55 -13.03 -4.20
CA LYS A 5 27.25 -13.09 -4.90
C LYS A 5 26.06 -13.08 -3.93
N GLU A 6 26.12 -13.86 -2.86
CA GLU A 6 25.05 -13.93 -1.85
C GLU A 6 24.92 -12.59 -1.09
N ALA A 7 26.03 -11.87 -0.89
CA ALA A 7 26.01 -10.54 -0.29
C ALA A 7 25.33 -9.50 -1.20
N GLU A 8 25.54 -9.58 -2.51
CA GLU A 8 24.90 -8.70 -3.50
C GLU A 8 23.39 -8.99 -3.61
N GLU A 9 23.00 -10.27 -3.61
CA GLU A 9 21.60 -10.71 -3.57
C GLU A 9 20.89 -10.22 -2.30
N LEU A 10 21.53 -10.28 -1.13
CA LEU A 10 20.97 -9.79 0.13
C LEU A 10 20.77 -8.27 0.13
N GLU A 11 21.70 -7.50 -0.43
CA GLU A 11 21.58 -6.04 -0.47
C GLU A 11 20.44 -5.60 -1.40
N GLU A 12 20.23 -6.30 -2.53
CA GLU A 12 19.09 -6.07 -3.42
C GLU A 12 17.75 -6.41 -2.74
N ILE A 13 17.68 -7.56 -2.05
CA ILE A 13 16.48 -7.96 -1.29
C ILE A 13 16.14 -6.90 -0.23
N LYS A 14 17.15 -6.44 0.51
CA LYS A 14 16.99 -5.38 1.51
C LYS A 14 16.47 -4.08 0.89
N HIS A 15 16.94 -3.70 -0.30
CA HIS A 15 16.43 -2.54 -1.02
C HIS A 15 14.96 -2.69 -1.42
N LEU A 16 14.56 -3.87 -1.90
CA LEU A 16 13.16 -4.18 -2.23
C LEU A 16 12.23 -4.19 -1.00
N LEU A 17 12.73 -4.61 0.15
CA LEU A 17 11.95 -4.69 1.40
C LEU A 17 11.90 -3.37 2.18
N ARG A 18 12.80 -2.42 1.91
CA ARG A 18 12.84 -1.10 2.55
C ARG A 18 11.50 -0.33 2.53
N PRO A 19 10.74 -0.24 1.41
CA PRO A 19 9.44 0.42 1.44
C PRO A 19 8.42 -0.28 2.36
N LEU A 20 8.48 -1.62 2.46
CA LEU A 20 7.63 -2.39 3.37
C LEU A 20 7.98 -2.10 4.84
N GLU A 21 9.27 -2.09 5.17
CA GLU A 21 9.74 -1.73 6.52
C GLU A 21 9.29 -0.33 6.91
N ALA A 22 9.46 0.66 6.03
CA ALA A 22 9.01 2.02 6.29
C ALA A 22 7.48 2.09 6.49
N ALA A 23 6.70 1.38 5.69
CA ALA A 23 5.25 1.34 5.83
C ALA A 23 4.80 0.67 7.12
N THR A 24 5.42 -0.45 7.50
CA THR A 24 5.12 -1.13 8.77
C THR A 24 5.53 -0.28 9.96
N ARG A 25 6.69 0.40 9.90
CA ARG A 25 7.11 1.29 10.98
C ARG A 25 6.16 2.47 11.17
N GLU A 26 5.65 3.06 10.08
CA GLU A 26 4.65 4.12 10.15
C GLU A 26 3.35 3.60 10.78
N LEU A 27 2.88 2.42 10.36
CA LEU A 27 1.65 1.80 10.89
C LEU A 27 1.79 1.36 12.36
N CYS A 28 2.97 0.90 12.77
CA CYS A 28 3.22 0.45 14.15
C CYS A 28 3.69 1.58 15.08
N GLY A 29 4.13 2.71 14.54
CA GLY A 29 4.66 3.85 15.28
C GLY A 29 3.59 4.79 15.84
N GLU A 30 2.36 4.72 15.33
CA GLU A 30 1.26 5.53 15.82
C GLU A 30 0.46 4.79 16.91
N HIS A 31 0.09 5.49 17.98
CA HIS A 31 -0.77 4.94 19.04
C HIS A 31 -2.17 4.52 18.54
N TYR A 32 -2.57 5.00 17.36
CA TYR A 32 -3.77 4.61 16.62
C TYR A 32 -3.46 4.64 15.13
N VAL A 33 -3.63 3.51 14.44
CA VAL A 33 -3.68 3.51 12.97
C VAL A 33 -4.95 4.24 12.56
N THR A 34 -4.84 5.46 12.05
CA THR A 34 -6.00 6.13 11.44
C THR A 34 -6.37 5.37 10.18
N SER A 35 -7.56 4.76 10.16
CA SER A 35 -8.10 4.01 9.02
C SER A 35 -8.05 4.78 7.69
N SER A 36 -7.98 6.13 7.75
CA SER A 36 -7.79 7.02 6.62
C SER A 36 -6.44 6.90 5.90
N LYS A 37 -5.40 6.40 6.56
CA LYS A 37 -4.04 6.28 5.97
C LYS A 37 -3.85 4.98 5.18
N VAL A 38 -4.70 3.99 5.39
CA VAL A 38 -4.49 2.64 4.86
C VAL A 38 -4.49 2.63 3.33
N ILE A 39 -5.48 3.26 2.69
CA ILE A 39 -5.59 3.34 1.23
C ILE A 39 -4.40 4.13 0.62
N PRO A 40 -4.07 5.35 1.09
CA PRO A 40 -2.89 6.09 0.64
C PRO A 40 -1.58 5.31 0.79
N MET A 41 -1.39 4.60 1.91
CA MET A 41 -0.19 3.83 2.19
C MET A 41 -0.01 2.67 1.23
N VAL A 42 -1.08 1.89 0.97
CA VAL A 42 -1.06 0.81 -0.03
C VAL A 42 -0.71 1.35 -1.41
N HIS A 43 -1.31 2.48 -1.79
CA HIS A 43 -1.03 3.11 -3.09
C HIS A 43 0.45 3.52 -3.19
N CYS A 44 0.97 4.22 -2.18
CA CYS A 44 2.37 4.64 -2.14
C CYS A 44 3.32 3.43 -2.19
N LEU A 45 3.01 2.37 -1.45
CA LEU A 45 3.81 1.15 -1.42
C LEU A 45 3.88 0.47 -2.80
N LEU A 46 2.74 0.33 -3.47
CA LEU A 46 2.67 -0.22 -4.83
C LEU A 46 3.48 0.62 -5.82
N GLY A 47 3.42 1.95 -5.71
CA GLY A 47 4.25 2.85 -6.52
C GLY A 47 5.74 2.60 -6.32
N LYS A 48 6.20 2.60 -5.06
CA LYS A 48 7.61 2.38 -4.72
C LYS A 48 8.12 1.00 -5.13
N ILE A 49 7.33 -0.05 -4.95
CA ILE A 49 7.70 -1.41 -5.39
C ILE A 49 7.85 -1.45 -6.91
N ASN A 50 6.96 -0.78 -7.65
CA ASN A 50 7.05 -0.72 -9.11
C ASN A 50 8.27 0.09 -9.60
N GLU A 51 8.59 1.21 -8.96
CA GLU A 51 9.75 2.05 -9.27
C GLU A 51 11.09 1.37 -8.97
N THR A 52 11.12 0.47 -7.97
CA THR A 52 12.37 -0.22 -7.60
C THR A 52 12.77 -1.20 -8.71
N SER A 53 13.88 -0.94 -9.40
CA SER A 53 14.46 -1.83 -10.41
C SER A 53 15.23 -2.97 -9.74
N ALA A 54 14.89 -4.22 -10.08
CA ALA A 54 15.66 -5.40 -9.68
C ALA A 54 16.51 -5.88 -10.86
N VAL A 55 17.80 -6.07 -10.63
CA VAL A 55 18.80 -6.49 -11.61
C VAL A 55 19.01 -8.00 -11.53
N LEU A 56 19.08 -8.57 -10.32
CA LEU A 56 19.25 -10.01 -10.14
C LEU A 56 17.94 -10.79 -10.31
N GLU A 57 18.03 -12.04 -10.73
CA GLU A 57 16.86 -12.90 -10.95
C GLU A 57 16.06 -13.13 -9.65
N ILE A 58 16.74 -13.27 -8.52
CA ILE A 58 16.09 -13.43 -7.21
C ILE A 58 15.29 -12.17 -6.82
N GLY A 59 15.80 -10.98 -7.09
CA GLY A 59 15.08 -9.73 -6.85
C GLY A 59 13.87 -9.56 -7.77
N LYS A 60 13.97 -10.00 -9.04
CA LYS A 60 12.83 -10.00 -9.97
C LYS A 60 11.73 -10.95 -9.50
N GLU A 61 12.10 -12.16 -9.07
CA GLU A 61 11.14 -13.14 -8.54
C GLU A 61 10.48 -12.63 -7.25
N LEU A 62 11.27 -12.05 -6.34
CA LEU A 62 10.77 -11.43 -5.12
C LEU A 62 9.80 -10.28 -5.43
N LYS A 63 10.17 -9.35 -6.32
CA LYS A 63 9.29 -8.24 -6.74
C LYS A 63 7.98 -8.76 -7.31
N LYS A 64 8.02 -9.78 -8.18
CA LYS A 64 6.81 -10.39 -8.76
C LYS A 64 5.93 -11.02 -7.67
N SER A 65 6.53 -11.74 -6.73
CA SER A 65 5.82 -12.34 -5.60
C SER A 65 5.19 -11.27 -4.71
N LEU A 66 5.93 -10.20 -4.40
CA LEU A 66 5.46 -9.06 -3.60
C LEU A 66 4.26 -8.38 -4.26
N LEU A 67 4.33 -8.04 -5.55
CA LEU A 67 3.21 -7.44 -6.27
C LEU A 67 1.97 -8.36 -6.25
N LYS A 68 2.17 -9.68 -6.43
CA LYS A 68 1.08 -10.66 -6.35
C LYS A 68 0.45 -10.72 -4.96
N GLN A 69 1.25 -10.69 -3.89
CA GLN A 69 0.73 -10.68 -2.52
C GLN A 69 0.04 -9.35 -2.18
N MET A 70 0.56 -8.24 -2.68
CA MET A 70 -0.06 -6.92 -2.52
C MET A 70 -1.43 -6.88 -3.19
N GLU A 71 -1.54 -7.34 -4.42
CA GLU A 71 -2.82 -7.43 -5.12
C GLU A 71 -3.80 -8.37 -4.40
N LYS A 72 -3.34 -9.55 -3.98
CA LYS A 72 -4.18 -10.52 -3.28
C LYS A 72 -4.74 -9.98 -1.95
N ARG A 73 -3.97 -9.18 -1.22
CA ARG A 73 -4.34 -8.69 0.12
C ARG A 73 -4.99 -7.32 0.11
N PHE A 74 -4.60 -6.47 -0.83
CA PHE A 74 -4.97 -5.06 -0.87
C PHE A 74 -5.64 -4.61 -2.18
N GLY A 75 -5.88 -5.51 -3.14
CA GLY A 75 -6.53 -5.17 -4.41
C GLY A 75 -7.94 -4.60 -4.22
N ASP A 76 -8.71 -5.15 -3.27
CA ASP A 76 -10.08 -4.71 -2.95
C ASP A 76 -10.17 -3.77 -1.74
N ILE A 77 -9.05 -3.17 -1.29
CA ILE A 77 -9.07 -2.38 -0.06
C ILE A 77 -9.94 -1.12 -0.16
N GLU A 78 -10.10 -0.59 -1.37
CA GLU A 78 -10.98 0.55 -1.65
C GLU A 78 -12.46 0.19 -1.59
N ASN A 79 -12.82 -1.10 -1.70
CA ASN A 79 -14.20 -1.58 -1.54
C ASN A 79 -14.59 -1.76 -0.07
N VAL A 80 -13.62 -1.70 0.86
CA VAL A 80 -13.90 -1.73 2.29
C VAL A 80 -14.45 -0.38 2.72
N GLU A 81 -15.78 -0.33 2.92
CA GLU A 81 -16.54 0.90 3.18
C GLU A 81 -15.94 1.73 4.32
N ILE A 82 -15.57 1.11 5.43
CA ILE A 82 -15.00 1.81 6.59
C ILE A 82 -13.69 2.52 6.22
N LEU A 83 -12.81 1.85 5.46
CA LEU A 83 -11.52 2.42 5.06
C LEU A 83 -11.71 3.52 4.00
N ALA A 84 -12.60 3.28 3.05
CA ALA A 84 -12.93 4.23 1.99
C ALA A 84 -13.56 5.51 2.56
N VAL A 85 -14.55 5.37 3.43
CA VAL A 85 -15.20 6.50 4.11
C VAL A 85 -14.21 7.25 5.01
N SER A 86 -13.40 6.54 5.80
CA SER A 86 -12.39 7.17 6.66
C SER A 86 -11.36 7.96 5.86
N THR A 87 -10.90 7.42 4.72
CA THR A 87 -9.95 8.09 3.81
C THR A 87 -10.58 9.32 3.17
N LEU A 88 -11.86 9.25 2.81
CA LEU A 88 -12.60 10.33 2.18
C LEU A 88 -12.91 11.48 3.14
N LEU A 89 -13.21 11.16 4.41
CA LEU A 89 -13.42 12.13 5.47
C LEU A 89 -12.14 12.86 5.89
N ASP A 90 -10.98 12.25 5.69
CA ASP A 90 -9.70 12.87 6.00
C ASP A 90 -9.36 13.96 4.97
N PRO A 91 -9.27 15.23 5.38
CA PRO A 91 -9.03 16.35 4.47
C PRO A 91 -7.67 16.29 3.78
N HIS A 92 -6.71 15.51 4.30
CA HIS A 92 -5.40 15.35 3.67
C HIS A 92 -5.45 14.45 2.42
N PHE A 93 -6.36 13.47 2.37
CA PHE A 93 -6.41 12.46 1.31
C PHE A 93 -7.58 12.66 0.33
N LYS A 94 -8.78 12.90 0.86
CA LYS A 94 -10.03 13.08 0.08
C LYS A 94 -10.20 11.96 -0.97
N ARG A 95 -10.26 12.35 -2.25
CA ARG A 95 -10.47 11.45 -3.40
C ARG A 95 -9.17 11.09 -4.13
N LEU A 96 -8.03 11.64 -3.72
CA LEU A 96 -6.79 11.63 -4.51
C LEU A 96 -6.15 10.24 -4.63
N HIS A 97 -6.27 9.42 -3.57
CA HIS A 97 -5.57 8.13 -3.50
C HIS A 97 -6.41 6.93 -3.95
N PHE A 98 -7.66 7.15 -4.35
CA PHE A 98 -8.52 6.11 -4.93
C PHE A 98 -8.10 5.80 -6.36
N LYS A 99 -7.77 4.55 -6.65
CA LYS A 99 -7.53 4.04 -8.00
C LYS A 99 -8.84 3.67 -8.69
N ASN A 100 -9.84 3.20 -7.95
CA ASN A 100 -11.13 2.80 -8.49
C ASN A 100 -12.16 3.95 -8.34
N PRO A 101 -12.53 4.63 -9.45
CA PRO A 101 -13.49 5.73 -9.39
C PRO A 101 -14.89 5.26 -8.96
N LEU A 102 -15.23 3.99 -9.19
CA LEU A 102 -16.51 3.40 -8.82
C LEU A 102 -16.57 3.15 -7.30
N ALA A 103 -15.49 2.64 -6.70
CA ALA A 103 -15.36 2.50 -5.25
C ALA A 103 -15.44 3.87 -4.54
N CYS A 104 -14.78 4.89 -5.12
CA CYS A 104 -14.87 6.26 -4.62
C CYS A 104 -16.31 6.80 -4.68
N ALA A 105 -17.02 6.58 -5.79
CA ALA A 105 -18.42 7.00 -5.93
C ALA A 105 -19.34 6.31 -4.90
N ASN A 106 -19.14 5.02 -4.66
CA ASN A 106 -19.89 4.27 -3.65
C ASN A 106 -19.64 4.82 -2.24
N ALA A 107 -18.38 5.09 -1.88
CA ALA A 107 -18.03 5.68 -0.59
C ALA A 107 -18.63 7.09 -0.39
N VAL A 108 -18.67 7.91 -1.46
CA VAL A 108 -19.33 9.22 -1.43
C VAL A 108 -20.84 9.08 -1.23
N ASN A 109 -21.49 8.16 -1.96
CA ASN A 109 -22.92 7.90 -1.82
C ASN A 109 -23.26 7.41 -0.40
N LEU A 110 -22.46 6.51 0.15
CA LEU A 110 -22.61 6.04 1.53
C LEU A 110 -22.51 7.19 2.54
N LEU A 111 -21.51 8.07 2.39
CA LEU A 111 -21.38 9.27 3.22
C LEU A 111 -22.61 10.20 3.10
N GLN A 112 -23.16 10.35 1.90
CA GLN A 112 -24.36 11.16 1.69
C GLN A 112 -25.60 10.55 2.33
N CYS A 113 -25.71 9.23 2.38
CA CYS A 113 -26.78 8.54 3.12
C CYS A 113 -26.64 8.77 4.63
N LEU A 114 -25.42 8.64 5.18
CA LEU A 114 -25.15 8.84 6.61
C LEU A 114 -25.40 10.29 7.08
N TYR A 115 -25.26 11.27 6.20
CA TYR A 115 -25.51 12.69 6.53
C TYR A 115 -26.98 13.10 6.42
N LYS A 116 -27.85 12.23 5.89
CA LYS A 116 -29.29 12.47 5.69
C LYS A 116 -30.17 11.90 6.80
N GLU A 117 -29.59 11.15 7.74
CA GLU A 117 -30.22 10.72 8.99
C GLU A 117 -29.93 11.73 10.11
#